data_AF-A0A3A4WHZ6-F1
#
_entry.id   AF-A0A3A4WHZ6-F1
#
_cell.length_a   1.000
_cell.length_b   1.000
_cell.length_c   1.000
_cell.angle_alpha   90.00
_cell.angle_beta   90.00
_cell.angle_gamma   90.00
#
_symmetry.space_group_name_H-M   'P 1'
#
loop_
_entity.id
_entity.type
_entity.pdbx_description
1 polymer ?
#
loop_
_entity_poly.entity_id
_entity_poly.type
_entity_poly.pdbx_seq_one_letter_code
_entity_poly.pdbx_strand_id
1 'polypeptide(L)'
;MIRHSMGQDKPQETSNSDFYRSLVRTLIYVLVVFGFLLHAETAFIESPGAASMSLVLLIWSFIPYALILLFRKFLYGSLCAAVTVFLFDFFLHLKVFSDPETSASAMKLMGMPLWNTILILPISYIIGAVIKKAVVKK
;
A
#
# COMPACT_ATOMS: atom_id res chain seq x y z
N MET A 1 -45.61 21.30 35.54
CA MET A 1 -45.77 20.94 34.11
C MET A 1 -44.37 20.76 33.51
N ILE A 2 -43.82 19.54 33.57
CA ILE A 2 -42.46 19.23 33.13
C ILE A 2 -42.58 18.37 31.87
N ARG A 3 -42.26 18.92 30.69
CA ARG A 3 -42.18 18.18 29.44
C ARG A 3 -40.84 17.42 29.41
N HIS A 4 -40.86 16.14 29.74
CA HIS A 4 -39.79 15.23 29.36
C HIS A 4 -39.81 15.05 27.84
N SER A 5 -38.94 15.77 27.16
CA SER A 5 -38.60 15.56 25.76
C SER A 5 -37.81 14.25 25.65
N MET A 6 -38.51 13.13 25.48
CA MET A 6 -37.91 11.89 24.96
C MET A 6 -37.55 12.14 23.49
N GLY A 7 -36.35 12.67 23.28
CA GLY A 7 -35.68 12.60 21.98
C GLY A 7 -35.42 11.12 21.70
N GLN A 8 -36.16 10.57 20.73
CA GLN A 8 -35.85 9.25 20.22
C GLN A 8 -34.53 9.34 19.46
N ASP A 9 -33.46 8.84 20.08
CA ASP A 9 -32.22 8.51 19.40
C ASP A 9 -32.54 7.41 18.37
N LYS A 10 -32.82 7.83 17.13
CA LYS A 10 -32.89 6.89 16.02
C LYS A 10 -31.50 6.26 15.88
N PRO A 11 -31.39 4.92 15.86
CA PRO A 11 -30.11 4.26 15.66
C PRO A 11 -29.52 4.77 14.35
N GLN A 12 -28.29 5.31 14.41
CA GLN A 12 -27.53 5.70 13.24
C GLN A 12 -27.27 4.45 12.41
N GLU A 13 -28.13 4.18 11.42
CA GLU A 13 -27.81 3.27 10.32
C GLU A 13 -26.53 3.78 9.66
N THR A 14 -25.42 3.10 9.91
CA THR A 14 -24.17 3.35 9.20
C THR A 14 -24.44 3.16 7.72
N SER A 15 -24.37 4.25 6.95
CA SER A 15 -24.54 4.21 5.50
C SER A 15 -23.58 3.19 4.90
N ASN A 16 -24.06 2.35 3.98
CA ASN A 16 -23.23 1.38 3.24
C ASN A 16 -21.93 2.01 2.69
N SER A 17 -21.95 3.30 2.36
CA SER A 17 -20.77 4.05 1.92
C SER A 17 -19.62 4.09 2.93
N ASP A 18 -19.94 4.15 4.23
CA ASP A 18 -18.95 4.26 5.29
C ASP A 18 -18.27 2.93 5.55
N PHE A 19 -19.05 1.84 5.46
CA PHE A 19 -18.53 0.48 5.47
C PHE A 19 -17.52 0.27 4.34
N TYR A 20 -17.87 0.59 3.08
CA TYR A 20 -16.94 0.43 1.95
C TYR A 20 -15.67 1.28 2.10
N ARG A 21 -15.79 2.52 2.58
CA ARG A 21 -14.62 3.37 2.84
C ARG A 21 -13.71 2.79 3.91
N SER A 22 -14.28 2.23 4.97
CA SER A 22 -13.54 1.54 6.02
C SER A 22 -12.82 0.32 5.46
N LEU A 23 -13.53 -0.53 4.71
CA LEU A 23 -12.95 -1.71 4.06
C LEU A 23 -11.77 -1.36 3.16
N VAL A 24 -11.90 -0.36 2.28
CA VAL A 24 -10.82 0.06 1.39
C VAL A 24 -9.60 0.57 2.18
N ARG A 25 -9.82 1.34 3.25
CA ARG A 25 -8.72 1.77 4.13
C ARG A 25 -8.02 0.59 4.76
N THR A 26 -8.77 -0.37 5.28
CA THR A 26 -8.22 -1.60 5.87
C THR A 26 -7.37 -2.35 4.85
N LEU A 27 -7.84 -2.51 3.61
CA LEU A 27 -7.07 -3.17 2.54
C LEU A 27 -5.76 -2.44 2.23
N ILE A 28 -5.77 -1.10 2.19
CA ILE A 28 -4.54 -0.30 2.01
C ILE A 28 -3.54 -0.61 3.14
N TYR A 29 -4.00 -0.59 4.39
CA TYR A 29 -3.13 -0.88 5.54
C TYR A 29 -2.58 -2.29 5.51
N VAL A 30 -3.42 -3.28 5.21
CA VAL A 30 -3.03 -4.69 5.10
C VAL A 30 -1.93 -4.86 4.05
N LEU A 31 -2.12 -4.30 2.85
CA LEU A 31 -1.13 -4.39 1.78
C LEU A 31 0.18 -3.68 2.14
N VAL A 32 0.11 -2.52 2.80
CA VAL A 32 1.30 -1.80 3.27
C VAL A 32 2.07 -2.62 4.32
N VAL A 33 1.35 -3.22 5.28
CA VAL A 33 1.98 -4.08 6.30
C VAL A 33 2.63 -5.29 5.64
N PHE A 34 1.95 -5.95 4.70
CA PHE A 34 2.57 -7.06 3.96
C PHE A 34 3.78 -6.64 3.14
N GLY A 35 3.76 -5.46 2.52
CA GLY A 35 4.93 -4.91 1.84
C GLY A 35 6.11 -4.66 2.79
N PHE A 36 5.86 -4.11 3.97
CA PHE A 36 6.90 -3.94 4.99
C PHE A 36 7.46 -5.28 5.48
N LEU A 37 6.60 -6.27 5.71
CA LEU A 37 7.02 -7.61 6.12
C LEU A 37 7.86 -8.30 5.05
N LEU A 38 7.47 -8.19 3.77
CA LEU A 38 8.23 -8.72 2.65
C LEU A 38 9.65 -8.13 2.60
N HIS A 39 9.77 -6.80 2.73
CA HIS A 39 11.09 -6.15 2.72
C HIS A 39 11.92 -6.45 3.97
N ALA A 40 11.28 -6.62 5.13
CA ALA A 40 11.96 -7.04 6.36
C ALA A 40 12.51 -8.46 6.24
N GLU A 41 11.72 -9.39 5.71
CA GLU A 41 12.16 -10.75 5.40
C GLU A 41 13.32 -10.74 4.40
N THR A 42 13.21 -9.96 3.33
CA THR A 42 14.26 -9.87 2.31
C THR A 42 15.57 -9.31 2.89
N ALA A 43 15.50 -8.29 3.73
CA ALA A 43 16.68 -7.62 4.29
C ALA A 43 17.40 -8.43 5.39
N PHE A 44 16.66 -9.24 6.17
CA PHE A 44 17.21 -9.91 7.35
C PHE A 44 17.29 -11.43 7.25
N ILE A 45 16.53 -12.05 6.35
CA ILE A 45 16.47 -13.52 6.20
C ILE A 45 17.11 -13.94 4.87
N GLU A 46 16.61 -13.41 3.75
CA GLU A 46 17.02 -13.89 2.41
C GLU A 46 18.33 -13.27 1.90
N SER A 47 18.65 -12.04 2.31
CA SER A 47 19.89 -11.36 1.94
C SER A 47 20.67 -10.86 3.18
N PRO A 48 21.14 -11.76 4.07
CA PRO A 48 21.86 -11.38 5.28
C PRO A 48 23.23 -10.80 4.90
N GLY A 49 23.29 -9.48 4.80
CA GLY A 49 24.51 -8.71 4.63
C GLY A 49 24.97 -8.05 5.93
N ALA A 50 25.83 -7.04 5.82
CA ALA A 50 26.13 -6.17 6.95
C ALA A 50 24.83 -5.53 7.46
N ALA A 51 24.59 -5.58 8.77
CA ALA A 51 23.34 -5.10 9.38
C ALA A 51 23.00 -3.65 9.00
N SER A 52 24.02 -2.79 8.85
CA SER A 52 23.85 -1.41 8.39
C SER A 52 23.32 -1.33 6.96
N MET A 53 23.80 -2.18 6.05
CA MET A 53 23.32 -2.24 4.67
C MET A 53 21.88 -2.76 4.62
N SER A 54 21.57 -3.85 5.35
CA SER A 54 20.20 -4.37 5.45
C SER A 54 19.22 -3.30 5.97
N LEU A 55 19.62 -2.51 6.97
CA LEU A 55 18.79 -1.43 7.50
C LEU A 55 18.56 -0.31 6.47
N VAL A 56 19.60 0.09 5.73
CA VAL A 56 19.48 1.10 4.67
C VAL A 56 18.55 0.62 3.56
N LEU A 57 18.71 -0.63 3.13
CA LEU A 57 17.84 -1.24 2.11
C LEU A 57 16.39 -1.35 2.58
N LEU A 58 16.17 -1.67 3.85
CA LEU A 58 14.84 -1.72 4.44
C LEU A 58 14.17 -0.34 4.43
N ILE A 59 14.86 0.68 4.95
CA ILE A 59 14.34 2.06 4.99
C ILE A 59 14.07 2.55 3.57
N TRP A 60 14.98 2.28 2.63
CA TRP A 60 14.82 2.63 1.22
C TRP A 60 13.56 2.00 0.61
N SER A 61 13.34 0.72 0.88
CA SER A 61 12.21 -0.03 0.36
C SER A 61 10.87 0.35 1.01
N PHE A 62 10.91 0.98 2.19
CA PHE A 62 9.71 1.46 2.87
C PHE A 62 9.15 2.77 2.29
N ILE A 63 9.97 3.55 1.59
CA ILE A 63 9.57 4.85 1.02
C ILE A 63 8.28 4.78 0.20
N PRO A 64 8.11 3.89 -0.81
CA PRO A 64 6.88 3.88 -1.60
C PRO A 64 5.63 3.62 -0.75
N TYR A 65 5.71 2.73 0.23
CA TYR A 65 4.61 2.44 1.15
C TYR A 65 4.31 3.61 2.10
N ALA A 66 5.34 4.29 2.60
CA ALA A 66 5.17 5.50 3.41
C ALA A 66 4.44 6.60 2.61
N LEU A 67 4.78 6.77 1.33
CA LEU A 67 4.08 7.70 0.44
C LEU A 67 2.62 7.31 0.22
N ILE A 68 2.32 6.00 0.08
CA ILE A 68 0.93 5.53 -0.01
C ILE A 68 0.13 5.94 1.23
N LEU A 69 0.70 5.77 2.43
CA LEU A 69 0.07 6.17 3.69
C LEU A 69 -0.05 7.69 3.85
N LEU A 70 0.93 8.45 3.36
CA LEU A 70 0.92 9.92 3.36
C LEU A 70 -0.21 10.46 2.48
N PHE A 71 -0.44 9.85 1.33
CA PHE A 71 -1.44 10.26 0.36
C PHE A 71 -2.80 9.56 0.53
N ARG A 72 -3.04 8.86 1.65
CA ARG A 72 -4.26 8.08 1.96
C ARG A 72 -5.60 8.82 1.82
N LYS A 73 -5.57 10.15 1.80
CA LYS A 73 -6.75 10.99 1.49
C LYS A 73 -7.30 10.73 0.08
N PHE A 74 -6.46 10.28 -0.84
CA PHE A 74 -6.83 9.89 -2.20
C PHE A 74 -7.16 8.40 -2.27
N LEU A 75 -8.21 8.00 -1.55
CA LEU A 75 -8.54 6.59 -1.22
C LEU A 75 -8.35 5.59 -2.38
N TYR A 76 -8.99 5.81 -3.53
CA TYR A 76 -8.89 4.90 -4.68
C TYR A 76 -7.49 4.87 -5.30
N GLY A 77 -6.80 6.02 -5.35
CA GLY A 77 -5.41 6.10 -5.81
C GLY A 77 -4.46 5.37 -4.87
N SER A 78 -4.63 5.54 -3.56
CA SER A 78 -3.84 4.82 -2.55
C SER A 78 -4.10 3.32 -2.57
N LEU A 79 -5.34 2.87 -2.82
CA LEU A 79 -5.63 1.45 -3.01
C LEU A 79 -4.95 0.90 -4.27
N CYS A 80 -5.11 1.56 -5.41
CA CYS A 80 -4.44 1.15 -6.64
C CYS A 80 -2.92 1.07 -6.45
N ALA A 81 -2.34 2.09 -5.82
CA ALA A 81 -0.92 2.16 -5.51
C ALA A 81 -0.46 1.03 -4.57
N ALA A 82 -1.22 0.74 -3.50
CA ALA A 82 -0.91 -0.35 -2.58
C ALA A 82 -0.90 -1.70 -3.28
N VAL A 83 -1.90 -1.96 -4.14
CA VAL A 83 -1.99 -3.20 -4.91
C VAL A 83 -0.84 -3.31 -5.89
N THR A 84 -0.60 -2.30 -6.73
CA THR A 84 0.42 -2.38 -7.79
C THR A 84 1.82 -2.46 -7.21
N VAL A 85 2.19 -1.59 -6.26
CA VAL A 85 3.52 -1.61 -5.63
C VAL A 85 3.77 -2.96 -4.95
N PHE A 86 2.80 -3.48 -4.18
CA PHE A 86 2.94 -4.78 -3.53
C PHE A 86 3.10 -5.91 -4.55
N LEU A 87 2.31 -5.93 -5.62
CA LEU A 87 2.41 -6.98 -6.65
C LEU A 87 3.77 -6.96 -7.35
N PHE A 88 4.30 -5.78 -7.67
CA PHE A 88 5.62 -5.68 -8.30
C PHE A 88 6.73 -6.10 -7.34
N ASP A 89 6.67 -5.69 -6.07
CA ASP A 89 7.65 -6.10 -5.06
C ASP A 89 7.59 -7.61 -4.82
N PHE A 90 6.39 -8.17 -4.70
CA PHE A 90 6.18 -9.61 -4.52
C PHE A 90 6.68 -10.40 -5.74
N PHE A 91 6.36 -9.96 -6.95
CA PHE A 91 6.85 -10.58 -8.19
C PHE A 91 8.37 -10.54 -8.26
N LEU A 92 8.98 -9.38 -7.93
CA LEU A 92 10.42 -9.25 -7.93
C LEU A 92 11.06 -10.15 -6.87
N HIS A 93 10.50 -10.19 -5.66
CA HIS A 93 10.97 -11.08 -4.59
C HIS A 93 10.97 -12.54 -5.06
N LEU A 94 9.87 -13.03 -5.63
CA LEU A 94 9.81 -14.39 -6.22
C LEU A 94 10.87 -14.58 -7.32
N LYS A 95 11.06 -13.57 -8.18
CA LYS A 95 12.03 -13.64 -9.27
C LYS A 95 13.49 -13.60 -8.82
N VAL A 96 13.79 -13.02 -7.66
CA VAL A 96 15.16 -12.98 -7.15
C VAL A 96 15.46 -14.20 -6.28
N PHE A 97 14.51 -14.66 -5.47
CA PHE A 97 14.78 -15.70 -4.47
C PHE A 97 14.26 -17.10 -4.86
N SER A 98 13.23 -17.21 -5.71
CA SER A 98 12.71 -18.51 -6.16
C SER A 98 13.25 -18.93 -7.54
N ASP A 99 13.49 -17.99 -8.45
CA ASP A 99 13.93 -18.27 -9.83
C ASP A 99 14.97 -17.24 -10.34
N PRO A 100 16.18 -17.22 -9.75
CA PRO A 100 17.20 -16.22 -10.08
C PRO A 100 17.75 -16.43 -11.49
N GLU A 101 17.36 -15.55 -12.42
CA GLU A 101 17.81 -15.62 -13.81
C GLU A 101 19.29 -15.19 -13.99
N THR A 102 19.78 -14.26 -13.17
CA THR A 102 21.15 -13.70 -13.29
C THR A 102 21.68 -13.19 -11.95
N SER A 103 23.00 -13.01 -11.82
CA SER A 103 23.64 -12.34 -10.68
C SER A 103 23.27 -10.85 -10.54
N ALA A 104 22.73 -10.23 -11.60
CA ALA A 104 22.22 -8.86 -11.58
C ALA A 104 20.83 -8.73 -10.93
N SER A 105 20.21 -9.84 -10.51
CA SER A 105 18.92 -9.88 -9.80
C SER A 105 18.94 -9.04 -8.52
N ALA A 106 20.04 -9.04 -7.77
CA ALA A 106 20.20 -8.23 -6.56
C ALA A 106 20.17 -6.72 -6.84
N MET A 107 20.71 -6.26 -7.99
CA MET A 107 20.61 -4.84 -8.38
C MET A 107 19.16 -4.42 -8.65
N LYS A 108 18.32 -5.35 -9.13
CA LYS A 108 16.90 -5.05 -9.36
C LYS A 108 16.18 -4.74 -8.04
N LEU A 109 16.55 -5.40 -6.93
CA LEU A 109 15.99 -5.11 -5.61
C LEU A 109 16.25 -3.66 -5.16
N MET A 110 17.44 -3.12 -5.45
CA MET A 110 17.75 -1.71 -5.11
C MET A 110 17.00 -0.71 -6.00
N GLY A 111 16.81 -1.06 -7.28
CA GLY A 111 16.14 -0.19 -8.24
C GLY A 111 14.62 -0.17 -8.11
N MET A 112 14.01 -1.25 -7.60
CA MET A 112 12.54 -1.36 -7.56
C MET A 112 11.85 -0.30 -6.69
N PRO A 113 12.32 0.03 -5.46
CA PRO A 113 11.73 1.12 -4.69
C PRO A 113 11.78 2.47 -5.42
N LEU A 114 12.84 2.72 -6.22
CA LEU A 114 12.94 3.90 -7.07
C LEU A 114 11.84 3.89 -8.12
N TRP A 115 11.74 2.82 -8.91
CA TRP A 115 10.73 2.68 -9.97
C TRP A 115 9.30 2.74 -9.43
N ASN A 116 9.06 2.11 -8.28
CA ASN A 116 7.80 2.20 -7.58
C ASN A 116 7.46 3.65 -7.25
N THR A 117 8.43 4.39 -6.71
CA THR A 117 8.23 5.78 -6.30
C THR A 117 8.01 6.73 -7.48
N ILE A 118 8.83 6.64 -8.54
CA ILE A 118 8.84 7.64 -9.62
C ILE A 118 7.85 7.33 -10.75
N LEU A 119 7.53 6.06 -11.02
CA LEU A 119 6.64 5.67 -12.11
C LEU A 119 5.35 5.01 -11.61
N ILE A 120 5.46 3.92 -10.85
CA ILE A 120 4.30 3.09 -10.50
C ILE A 120 3.31 3.86 -9.62
N LEU A 121 3.80 4.58 -8.60
CA LEU A 121 2.96 5.39 -7.72
C LEU A 121 2.18 6.46 -8.51
N PRO A 122 2.81 7.38 -9.28
CA PRO A 122 2.07 8.37 -10.06
C PRO A 122 1.01 7.76 -10.99
N ILE A 123 1.37 6.71 -11.73
CA ILE A 123 0.45 6.03 -12.65
C ILE A 123 -0.75 5.46 -11.87
N SER A 124 -0.49 4.80 -10.74
CA SER A 124 -1.55 4.20 -9.91
C SER A 124 -2.50 5.24 -9.32
N TYR A 125 -1.98 6.40 -8.92
CA TYR A 125 -2.81 7.53 -8.46
C TYR A 125 -3.67 8.11 -9.59
N ILE A 126 -3.12 8.22 -10.80
CA ILE A 126 -3.89 8.66 -11.98
C ILE A 126 -5.03 7.67 -12.26
N ILE A 127 -4.75 6.37 -12.27
CA ILE A 127 -5.76 5.32 -12.46
C ILE A 127 -6.85 5.41 -11.39
N GLY A 128 -6.47 5.51 -10.12
CA GLY A 128 -7.44 5.65 -9.02
C GLY A 128 -8.30 6.91 -9.13
N ALA A 129 -7.75 8.01 -9.65
CA ALA A 129 -8.52 9.22 -9.94
C ALA A 129 -9.55 9.01 -11.06
N VAL A 130 -9.18 8.27 -12.12
CA VAL A 130 -10.10 7.88 -13.20
C VAL A 130 -11.22 6.98 -12.65
N ILE A 131 -10.89 5.97 -11.85
CA ILE A 131 -11.87 5.07 -11.20
C ILE A 131 -12.83 5.87 -10.34
N LYS A 132 -12.32 6.77 -9.48
CA LYS A 132 -13.16 7.64 -8.64
C LYS A 132 -14.16 8.43 -9.49
N LYS A 133 -13.72 9.01 -10.61
CA LYS A 133 -14.61 9.75 -11.52
C LYS A 133 -15.68 8.85 -12.14
N ALA A 134 -15.34 7.62 -12.51
CA ALA A 134 -16.29 6.67 -13.08
C ALA A 134 -17.35 6.19 -12.05
N VAL A 135 -16.94 6.00 -10.80
CA VAL A 135 -17.84 5.56 -9.71
C VAL A 135 -18.76 6.69 -9.24
N VAL A 136 -18.26 7.93 -9.11
CA VAL A 136 -19.04 9.07 -8.61
C VAL A 136 -19.98 9.67 -9.66
N LYS A 137 -19.77 9.38 -10.95
CA LYS A 137 -20.69 9.80 -12.03
C LYS A 137 -21.94 8.92 -12.15
N LYS A 138 -22.04 7.85 -11.37
CA LYS A 138 -23.25 7.02 -11.24
C LYS A 138 -23.98 7.41 -9.97
#